data_AF-A0A7W4EDP9-F1
#
_entry.id   AF-A0A7W4EDP9-F1
#
_cell.length_a   1.000
_cell.length_b   1.000
_cell.length_c   1.000
_cell.angle_alpha   90.00
_cell.angle_beta   90.00
_cell.angle_gamma   90.00
#
_symmetry.space_group_name_H-M   'P 1'
#
loop_
_entity.id
_entity.type
_entity.pdbx_description
1 polymer ?
#
loop_
_entity_poly.entity_id
_entity_poly.type
_entity_poly.pdbx_seq_one_letter_code
_entity_poly.pdbx_strand_id
1 'polypeptide(L)'
;MAHEQPGTNNQEKIATVGQFAERLSKEEKAQAAADFDDLVQETLLQFAGEANTYDHTVLTDRVKSSVLLYATQGERTVTILTESTTLDDGTQDRMISLRERGGDSFRYHLEDGVVRRFDTPQGSESQRKIPKELTIGRNLPPEEAYERTLATVDHLKNELANQKLERQMGINDQPVDTHEVAQLRELLATAEYRELY
;
A
#
# COMPACT_ATOMS: atom_id res chain seq x y z
N MET A 1 -14.34 -8.09 52.20
CA MET A 1 -14.17 -7.17 51.06
C MET A 1 -13.06 -7.72 50.18
N ALA A 2 -13.42 -8.38 49.09
CA ALA A 2 -12.51 -8.87 48.07
C ALA A 2 -12.95 -8.19 46.75
N HIS A 3 -12.03 -7.45 46.13
CA HIS A 3 -12.22 -6.83 44.83
C HIS A 3 -11.95 -7.89 43.76
N GLU A 4 -12.99 -8.39 43.09
CA GLU A 4 -12.85 -9.09 41.81
C GLU A 4 -12.86 -8.06 40.68
N GLN A 5 -11.81 -8.09 39.85
CA GLN A 5 -11.67 -7.24 38.67
C GLN A 5 -12.66 -7.67 37.58
N PRO A 6 -13.26 -6.74 36.84
CA PRO A 6 -14.06 -7.10 35.67
C PRO A 6 -13.13 -7.56 34.55
N GLY A 7 -13.25 -8.84 34.18
CA GLY A 7 -12.63 -9.39 32.98
C GLY A 7 -13.11 -8.63 31.76
N THR A 8 -12.18 -7.99 31.06
CA THR A 8 -12.46 -7.29 29.80
C THR A 8 -12.72 -8.34 28.72
N ASN A 9 -13.97 -8.43 28.31
CA ASN A 9 -14.49 -9.38 27.34
C ASN A 9 -13.85 -9.10 25.96
N ASN A 10 -13.20 -10.12 25.37
CA ASN A 10 -12.63 -10.02 24.02
C ASN A 10 -13.68 -9.66 22.94
N GLN A 11 -14.98 -9.82 23.21
CA GLN A 11 -16.05 -9.33 22.33
C GLN A 11 -16.18 -7.80 22.30
N GLU A 12 -15.86 -7.08 23.38
CA GLU A 12 -15.84 -5.61 23.38
C GLU A 12 -14.67 -5.08 22.55
N LYS A 13 -13.52 -5.76 22.58
CA LYS A 13 -12.38 -5.45 21.68
C LYS A 13 -12.72 -5.68 20.21
N ILE A 14 -13.52 -6.70 19.89
CA ILE A 14 -13.96 -6.96 18.50
C ILE A 14 -15.00 -5.91 18.04
N ALA A 15 -15.82 -5.37 18.95
CA ALA A 15 -16.79 -4.32 18.64
C ALA A 15 -16.13 -2.96 18.32
N THR A 16 -14.92 -2.68 18.83
CA THR A 16 -14.18 -1.44 18.53
C THR A 16 -13.49 -1.47 17.15
N VAL A 17 -13.23 -2.65 16.59
CA VAL A 17 -12.41 -2.80 15.37
C VAL A 17 -13.24 -2.46 14.11
N GLY A 18 -14.55 -2.73 14.12
CA GLY A 18 -15.47 -2.31 13.04
C GLY A 18 -15.76 -0.80 12.94
N GLN A 19 -15.26 0.04 13.84
CA GLN A 19 -15.60 1.47 13.90
C GLN A 19 -14.69 2.39 13.06
N PHE A 20 -13.62 1.89 12.43
CA PHE A 20 -12.70 2.75 11.67
C PHE A 20 -13.14 3.00 10.22
N ALA A 21 -13.78 2.04 9.53
CA ALA A 21 -14.23 2.21 8.14
C ALA A 21 -15.40 3.21 7.97
N GLU A 22 -16.19 3.43 9.04
CA GLU A 22 -17.36 4.33 9.07
C GLU A 22 -17.06 5.72 9.65
N ARG A 23 -15.82 6.03 10.04
CA ARG A 23 -15.52 7.26 10.78
C ARG A 23 -15.51 8.54 9.93
N LEU A 24 -15.29 8.41 8.62
CA LEU A 24 -15.18 9.54 7.70
C LEU A 24 -16.42 9.67 6.83
N SER A 25 -16.93 10.90 6.74
CA SER A 25 -17.98 11.29 5.80
C SER A 25 -17.54 11.10 4.34
N LYS A 26 -18.49 11.11 3.42
CA LYS A 26 -18.17 11.02 1.99
C LYS A 26 -17.36 12.24 1.54
N GLU A 27 -17.68 13.40 2.10
CA GLU A 27 -17.02 14.66 1.86
C GLU A 27 -15.56 14.62 2.33
N GLU A 28 -15.30 14.12 3.54
CA GLU A 28 -13.93 13.96 4.04
C GLU A 28 -13.11 12.98 3.19
N LYS A 29 -13.70 11.84 2.78
CA LYS A 29 -13.02 10.88 1.90
C LYS A 29 -12.68 11.48 0.54
N ALA A 30 -13.62 12.20 -0.06
CA ALA A 30 -13.42 12.87 -1.34
C ALA A 30 -12.36 13.98 -1.25
N GLN A 31 -12.35 14.75 -0.16
CA GLN A 31 -11.33 15.76 0.06
C GLN A 31 -9.94 15.14 0.26
N ALA A 32 -9.82 14.10 1.09
CA ALA A 32 -8.56 13.38 1.27
C ALA A 32 -8.05 12.79 -0.05
N ALA A 33 -8.95 12.29 -0.90
CA ALA A 33 -8.61 11.81 -2.24
C ALA A 33 -8.08 12.91 -3.16
N ALA A 34 -8.72 14.08 -3.20
CA ALA A 34 -8.22 15.21 -3.96
C ALA A 34 -6.86 15.68 -3.45
N ASP A 35 -6.72 15.88 -2.13
CA ASP A 35 -5.48 16.34 -1.49
C ASP A 35 -4.31 15.38 -1.73
N PHE A 36 -4.59 14.07 -1.79
CA PHE A 36 -3.60 13.03 -2.05
C PHE A 36 -3.21 12.93 -3.53
N ASP A 37 -4.18 13.06 -4.44
CA ASP A 37 -3.88 13.12 -5.88
C ASP A 37 -2.97 14.32 -6.19
N ASP A 38 -3.31 15.50 -5.67
CA ASP A 38 -2.49 16.70 -5.77
C ASP A 38 -1.09 16.47 -5.16
N LEU A 39 -1.01 15.84 -3.99
CA LEU A 39 0.27 15.53 -3.34
C LEU A 39 1.17 14.64 -4.21
N VAL A 40 0.60 13.59 -4.83
CA VAL A 40 1.35 12.72 -5.72
C VAL A 40 1.89 13.50 -6.91
N GLN A 41 1.04 14.31 -7.55
CA GLN A 41 1.44 15.13 -8.70
C GLN A 41 2.51 16.16 -8.33
N GLU A 42 2.33 16.90 -7.24
CA GLU A 42 3.30 17.87 -6.74
C GLU A 42 4.65 17.21 -6.43
N THR A 43 4.64 16.06 -5.77
CA THR A 43 5.87 15.33 -5.44
C THR A 43 6.60 14.89 -6.70
N LEU A 44 5.89 14.35 -7.69
CA LEU A 44 6.50 13.95 -8.97
C LEU A 44 7.03 15.17 -9.75
N LEU A 45 6.33 16.31 -9.71
CA LEU A 45 6.76 17.55 -10.37
C LEU A 45 7.98 18.17 -9.69
N GLN A 46 8.05 18.11 -8.36
CA GLN A 46 9.21 18.57 -7.58
C GLN A 46 10.50 17.87 -8.01
N PHE A 47 10.40 16.59 -8.39
CA PHE A 47 11.52 15.74 -8.83
C PHE A 47 11.37 15.30 -10.29
N ALA A 48 10.84 16.17 -11.15
CA ALA A 48 10.54 15.82 -12.54
C ALA A 48 11.78 15.43 -13.35
N GLY A 49 12.97 15.92 -12.97
CA GLY A 49 14.23 15.55 -13.63
C GLY A 49 14.74 14.16 -13.24
N GLU A 50 14.22 13.62 -12.14
CA GLU A 50 14.70 12.42 -11.47
C GLU A 50 13.68 11.27 -11.47
N ALA A 51 12.41 11.57 -11.74
CA ALA A 51 11.35 10.59 -11.86
C ALA A 51 11.54 9.72 -13.11
N ASN A 52 11.36 8.41 -12.95
CA ASN A 52 11.38 7.46 -14.06
C ASN A 52 10.02 7.43 -14.74
N THR A 53 10.00 7.55 -16.06
CA THR A 53 8.79 7.42 -16.86
C THR A 53 8.80 6.09 -17.60
N TYR A 54 7.77 5.29 -17.39
CA TYR A 54 7.52 4.05 -18.12
C TYR A 54 6.30 4.26 -19.00
N ASP A 55 6.52 4.35 -20.30
CA ASP A 55 5.44 4.47 -21.25
C ASP A 55 5.15 3.11 -21.90
N HIS A 56 3.88 2.78 -22.11
CA HIS A 56 3.46 1.55 -22.79
C HIS A 56 3.94 0.23 -22.16
N THR A 57 3.82 0.09 -20.84
CA THR A 57 4.02 -1.21 -20.18
C THR A 57 2.86 -2.15 -20.50
N VAL A 58 3.12 -3.20 -21.28
CA VAL A 58 2.14 -4.21 -21.68
C VAL A 58 1.90 -5.21 -20.54
N LEU A 59 0.66 -5.28 -20.07
CA LEU A 59 0.14 -6.32 -19.18
C LEU A 59 -0.61 -7.39 -20.01
N THR A 60 -1.11 -8.44 -19.36
CA THR A 60 -1.81 -9.55 -20.05
C THR A 60 -2.99 -9.07 -20.91
N ASP A 61 -3.73 -8.09 -20.44
CA ASP A 61 -4.98 -7.61 -21.03
C ASP A 61 -5.06 -6.08 -21.20
N ARG A 62 -4.06 -5.33 -20.74
CA ARG A 62 -4.06 -3.87 -20.72
C ARG A 62 -2.68 -3.27 -20.97
N VAL A 63 -2.65 -1.99 -21.29
CA VAL A 63 -1.42 -1.19 -21.34
C VAL A 63 -1.47 -0.15 -20.22
N LYS A 64 -0.34 0.05 -19.52
CA LYS A 64 -0.20 1.12 -18.52
C LYS A 64 0.99 2.02 -18.81
N SER A 65 0.86 3.29 -18.49
CA SER A 65 1.97 4.24 -18.40
C SER A 65 2.10 4.72 -16.96
N SER A 66 3.32 4.79 -16.43
CA SER A 66 3.56 5.23 -15.06
C SER A 66 4.75 6.19 -14.93
N VAL A 67 4.66 7.06 -13.95
CA VAL A 67 5.75 7.91 -13.49
C VAL A 67 6.08 7.49 -12.06
N LEU A 68 7.35 7.22 -11.81
CA LEU A 68 7.84 6.60 -10.58
C LEU A 68 9.03 7.37 -10.01
N LEU A 69 8.94 7.79 -8.76
CA LEU A 69 10.03 8.46 -8.05
C LEU A 69 10.46 7.61 -6.85
N TYR A 70 11.77 7.47 -6.70
CA TYR A 70 12.40 7.02 -5.46
C TYR A 70 13.09 8.19 -4.77
N ALA A 71 12.73 8.41 -3.50
CA ALA A 71 13.30 9.44 -2.66
C ALA A 71 13.61 8.89 -1.26
N THR A 72 14.25 9.70 -0.43
CA THR A 72 14.50 9.39 0.98
C THR A 72 14.19 10.57 1.88
N GLN A 73 13.99 10.29 3.16
CA GLN A 73 13.91 11.32 4.20
C GLN A 73 15.00 11.09 5.26
N GLY A 74 15.64 12.18 5.72
CA GLY A 74 16.74 12.15 6.69
C GLY A 74 18.01 11.50 6.13
N GLU A 75 18.86 10.92 6.99
CA GLU A 75 20.05 10.15 6.58
C GLU A 75 19.69 8.77 5.98
N ARG A 76 18.70 8.74 5.07
CA ARG A 76 18.21 7.54 4.36
C ARG A 76 17.56 6.50 5.27
N THR A 77 16.92 6.96 6.34
CA THR A 77 16.17 6.09 7.25
C THR A 77 14.85 5.65 6.64
N VAL A 78 14.20 6.52 5.88
CA VAL A 78 12.93 6.25 5.20
C VAL A 78 13.15 6.25 3.69
N THR A 79 12.73 5.20 3.01
CA THR A 79 12.61 5.14 1.54
C THR A 79 11.18 5.51 1.15
N ILE A 80 11.05 6.42 0.21
CA ILE A 80 9.79 6.90 -0.33
C ILE A 80 9.69 6.42 -1.77
N LEU A 81 8.55 5.84 -2.12
CA LEU A 81 8.18 5.51 -3.49
C LEU A 81 6.88 6.24 -3.84
N THR A 82 6.93 7.14 -4.80
CA THR A 82 5.74 7.83 -5.33
C THR A 82 5.48 7.34 -6.74
N GLU A 83 4.25 6.90 -7.01
CA GLU A 83 3.84 6.39 -8.32
C GLU A 83 2.52 7.02 -8.75
N SER A 84 2.47 7.44 -10.02
CA SER A 84 1.24 7.79 -10.72
C SER A 84 1.14 6.92 -11.97
N THR A 85 0.04 6.18 -12.11
CA THR A 85 -0.21 5.28 -13.24
C THR A 85 -1.49 5.68 -13.95
N THR A 86 -1.51 5.52 -15.28
CA THR A 86 -2.71 5.60 -16.11
C THR A 86 -2.78 4.36 -16.99
N LEU A 87 -3.94 3.71 -17.00
CA LEU A 87 -4.28 2.60 -17.90
C LEU A 87 -4.86 3.12 -19.22
N ASP A 88 -4.87 2.25 -20.23
CA ASP A 88 -5.44 2.50 -21.55
C ASP A 88 -6.95 2.83 -21.55
N ASP A 89 -7.70 2.32 -20.58
CA ASP A 89 -9.10 2.68 -20.32
C ASP A 89 -9.27 4.03 -19.60
N GLY A 90 -8.16 4.72 -19.29
CA GLY A 90 -8.14 5.98 -18.56
C GLY A 90 -8.22 5.84 -17.04
N THR A 91 -8.30 4.61 -16.51
CA THR A 91 -8.22 4.36 -15.07
C THR A 91 -6.88 4.85 -14.55
N GLN A 92 -6.91 5.51 -13.40
CA GLN A 92 -5.75 6.14 -12.78
C GLN A 92 -5.50 5.55 -11.41
N ASP A 93 -4.26 5.19 -11.14
CA ASP A 93 -3.80 4.77 -9.82
C ASP A 93 -2.79 5.79 -9.30
N ARG A 94 -2.85 6.03 -7.98
CA ARG A 94 -1.93 6.88 -7.24
C ARG A 94 -1.44 6.13 -6.03
N MET A 95 -0.13 6.18 -5.77
CA MET A 95 0.47 5.50 -4.64
C MET A 95 1.63 6.30 -4.06
N ILE A 96 1.71 6.29 -2.73
CA ILE A 96 2.92 6.67 -1.99
C ILE A 96 3.22 5.56 -1.00
N SER A 97 4.43 5.01 -1.04
CA SER A 97 4.89 4.03 -0.07
C SER A 97 6.08 4.55 0.72
N LEU A 98 5.98 4.41 2.05
CA LEU A 98 7.04 4.72 2.99
C LEU A 98 7.57 3.40 3.56
N ARG A 99 8.88 3.21 3.54
CA ARG A 99 9.53 2.07 4.19
C ARG A 99 10.67 2.54 5.05
N GLU A 100 10.56 2.28 6.35
CA GLU A 100 11.66 2.49 7.28
C GLU A 100 12.71 1.39 7.15
N ARG A 101 13.98 1.77 7.24
CA ARG A 101 15.09 0.82 7.17
C ARG A 101 15.06 -0.13 8.35
N GLY A 102 14.62 -1.36 8.10
CA GLY A 102 14.48 -2.37 9.14
C GLY A 102 13.33 -2.06 10.10
N GLY A 103 12.30 -1.33 9.64
CA GLY A 103 11.09 -1.05 10.40
C GLY A 103 9.85 -1.42 9.61
N ASP A 104 8.74 -0.75 9.93
CA ASP A 104 7.45 -0.93 9.27
C ASP A 104 7.45 -0.29 7.87
N SER A 105 6.48 -0.71 7.07
CA SER A 105 6.17 -0.03 5.80
C SER A 105 4.69 0.29 5.68
N PHE A 106 4.44 1.43 5.07
CA PHE A 106 3.11 2.01 4.90
C PHE A 106 2.90 2.26 3.41
N ARG A 107 1.74 1.90 2.88
CA ARG A 107 1.35 2.18 1.50
C ARG A 107 0.03 2.94 1.48
N TYR A 108 0.11 4.19 1.07
CA TYR A 108 -1.03 5.02 0.72
C TYR A 108 -1.38 4.78 -0.74
N HIS A 109 -2.65 4.53 -1.05
CA HIS A 109 -3.10 4.40 -2.42
C HIS A 109 -4.52 4.92 -2.60
N LEU A 110 -4.80 5.47 -3.78
CA LEU A 110 -6.12 5.92 -4.18
C LEU A 110 -6.82 4.78 -4.91
N GLU A 111 -7.95 4.31 -4.38
CA GLU A 111 -8.82 3.30 -4.98
C GLU A 111 -10.27 3.76 -4.86
N ASP A 112 -11.01 3.77 -5.97
CA ASP A 112 -12.44 4.14 -6.01
C ASP A 112 -12.77 5.49 -5.32
N GLY A 113 -11.91 6.49 -5.51
CA GLY A 113 -12.08 7.84 -4.92
C GLY A 113 -11.87 7.89 -3.41
N VAL A 114 -11.23 6.88 -2.82
CA VAL A 114 -10.88 6.82 -1.40
C VAL A 114 -9.39 6.52 -1.26
N VAL A 115 -8.70 7.32 -0.45
CA VAL A 115 -7.29 7.05 -0.11
C VAL A 115 -7.27 6.11 1.08
N ARG A 116 -6.46 5.06 0.96
CA ARG A 116 -6.31 4.03 1.98
C ARG A 116 -4.87 3.84 2.37
N ARG A 117 -4.65 3.49 3.64
CA ARG A 117 -3.33 3.10 4.13
C ARG A 117 -3.29 1.61 4.45
N PHE A 118 -2.33 0.94 3.83
CA PHE A 118 -1.99 -0.44 4.09
C PHE A 118 -0.66 -0.53 4.85
N ASP A 119 -0.72 -1.11 6.03
CA ASP A 119 0.40 -1.26 6.95
C ASP A 119 0.99 -2.66 6.79
N THR A 120 2.31 -2.73 6.78
CA THR A 120 3.09 -3.98 6.74
C THR A 120 4.15 -3.90 7.83
N PRO A 121 3.89 -4.48 9.00
CA PRO A 121 4.82 -4.47 10.13
C PRO A 121 6.17 -5.11 9.79
N GLN A 122 7.22 -4.69 10.47
CA GLN A 122 8.54 -5.27 10.35
C GLN A 122 8.48 -6.80 10.55
N GLY A 123 9.10 -7.54 9.63
CA GLY A 123 9.12 -9.01 9.68
C GLY A 123 7.86 -9.69 9.12
N SER A 124 6.73 -9.00 9.01
CA SER A 124 5.50 -9.53 8.38
C SER A 124 5.63 -9.68 6.86
N GLU A 125 6.58 -8.97 6.23
CA GLU A 125 6.90 -9.16 4.81
C GLU A 125 7.28 -10.60 4.48
N SER A 126 7.84 -11.34 5.44
CA SER A 126 8.16 -12.75 5.24
C SER A 126 6.92 -13.66 5.24
N GLN A 127 5.84 -13.25 5.90
CA GLN A 127 4.59 -14.00 6.02
C GLN A 127 3.67 -13.80 4.82
N ARG A 128 3.70 -12.60 4.20
CA ARG A 128 2.96 -12.27 2.97
C ARG A 128 3.73 -12.55 1.67
N LYS A 129 4.96 -13.08 1.77
CA LYS A 129 5.75 -13.50 0.59
C LYS A 129 5.26 -14.84 0.10
N ILE A 130 5.26 -15.00 -1.22
CA ILE A 130 5.10 -16.32 -1.85
C ILE A 130 6.15 -17.25 -1.22
N PRO A 131 5.73 -18.37 -0.59
CA PRO A 131 6.64 -19.34 -0.01
C PRO A 131 7.70 -19.78 -1.01
N LYS A 132 8.93 -20.04 -0.54
CA LYS A 132 10.05 -20.42 -1.42
C LYS A 132 9.73 -21.69 -2.22
N GLU A 133 8.93 -22.57 -1.62
CA GLU A 133 8.45 -23.82 -2.19
C GLU A 133 7.55 -23.58 -3.42
N LEU A 134 6.84 -22.45 -3.44
CA LEU A 134 5.97 -22.04 -4.54
C LEU A 134 6.71 -21.19 -5.59
N THR A 135 7.92 -20.73 -5.28
CA THR A 135 8.70 -19.90 -6.20
C THR A 135 9.09 -20.71 -7.45
N ILE A 136 8.86 -20.11 -8.63
CA ILE A 136 9.21 -20.72 -9.92
C ILE A 136 10.62 -20.26 -10.32
N GLY A 137 11.58 -21.17 -10.23
CA GLY A 137 12.96 -20.96 -10.72
C GLY A 137 13.13 -21.30 -12.21
N ARG A 138 14.23 -20.83 -12.81
CA ARG A 138 14.51 -20.98 -14.26
C ARG A 138 14.67 -22.44 -14.76
N ASN A 139 14.90 -23.41 -13.88
CA ASN A 139 15.27 -24.79 -14.25
C ASN A 139 14.26 -25.85 -13.78
N LEU A 140 13.02 -25.46 -13.49
CA LEU A 140 11.97 -26.42 -13.11
C LEU A 140 11.48 -27.19 -14.33
N PRO A 141 11.26 -28.52 -14.22
CA PRO A 141 10.50 -29.27 -15.23
C PRO A 141 9.14 -28.62 -15.49
N PRO A 142 8.63 -28.62 -16.74
CA PRO A 142 7.36 -27.95 -17.09
C PRO A 142 6.17 -28.36 -16.20
N GLU A 143 6.06 -29.64 -15.87
CA GLU A 143 4.99 -30.16 -15.03
C GLU A 143 5.08 -29.62 -13.59
N GLU A 144 6.30 -29.57 -13.03
CA GLU A 144 6.53 -29.03 -11.69
C GLU A 144 6.31 -27.51 -11.66
N ALA A 145 6.73 -26.80 -12.71
CA ALA A 145 6.46 -25.38 -12.87
C ALA A 145 4.95 -25.09 -12.94
N TYR A 146 4.19 -25.92 -13.66
CA TYR A 146 2.73 -25.82 -13.76
C TYR A 146 2.06 -26.00 -12.39
N GLU A 147 2.38 -27.07 -11.66
CA GLU A 147 1.83 -27.32 -10.33
C GLU A 147 2.16 -26.20 -9.33
N ARG A 148 3.41 -25.71 -9.33
CA ARG A 148 3.81 -24.57 -8.49
C ARG A 148 3.10 -23.27 -8.89
N THR A 149 2.81 -23.08 -10.17
CA THR A 149 2.02 -21.93 -10.65
C THR A 149 0.60 -21.98 -10.08
N LEU A 150 -0.07 -23.14 -10.16
CA LEU A 150 -1.41 -23.32 -9.59
C LEU A 150 -1.42 -23.05 -8.08
N ALA A 151 -0.47 -23.63 -7.35
CA ALA A 151 -0.35 -23.41 -5.91
C ALA A 151 -0.04 -21.94 -5.56
N THR A 152 0.77 -21.25 -6.37
CA THR A 152 1.03 -19.81 -6.21
C THR A 152 -0.25 -19.00 -6.42
N VAL A 153 -1.04 -19.32 -7.46
CA VAL A 153 -2.33 -18.66 -7.73
C VAL A 153 -3.28 -18.85 -6.56
N ASP A 154 -3.36 -20.04 -5.98
CA ASP A 154 -4.23 -20.30 -4.82
C ASP A 154 -3.75 -19.58 -3.55
N HIS A 155 -2.44 -19.52 -3.33
CA HIS A 155 -1.87 -18.69 -2.25
C HIS A 155 -2.23 -17.21 -2.42
N LEU A 156 -2.09 -16.66 -3.63
CA LEU A 156 -2.44 -15.26 -3.91
C LEU A 156 -3.93 -14.98 -3.75
N LYS A 157 -4.81 -15.92 -4.12
CA LYS A 157 -6.26 -15.81 -3.86
C LYS A 157 -6.55 -15.75 -2.36
N ASN A 158 -5.87 -16.57 -1.57
CA ASN A 158 -6.03 -16.56 -0.11
C ASN A 158 -5.52 -15.24 0.50
N GLU A 159 -4.38 -14.73 0.06
CA GLU A 159 -3.88 -13.43 0.51
C GLU A 159 -4.84 -12.29 0.14
N LEU A 160 -5.40 -12.30 -1.07
CA LEU A 160 -6.41 -11.33 -1.48
C LEU A 160 -7.69 -11.43 -0.62
N ALA A 161 -8.13 -12.65 -0.28
CA ALA A 161 -9.26 -12.85 0.61
C ALA A 161 -8.96 -12.35 2.03
N ASN A 162 -7.77 -12.60 2.54
CA ASN A 162 -7.31 -12.10 3.85
C ASN A 162 -7.27 -10.57 3.88
N GLN A 163 -6.73 -9.92 2.85
CA GLN A 163 -6.73 -8.46 2.76
C GLN A 163 -8.14 -7.87 2.75
N LYS A 164 -9.08 -8.49 2.02
CA LYS A 164 -10.49 -8.07 2.05
C LYS A 164 -11.10 -8.22 3.45
N LEU A 165 -10.78 -9.29 4.18
CA LEU A 165 -11.21 -9.49 5.56
C LEU A 165 -10.58 -8.45 6.50
N GLU A 166 -9.27 -8.20 6.42
CA GLU A 166 -8.59 -7.15 7.19
C GLU A 166 -9.26 -5.78 6.96
N ARG A 167 -9.58 -5.47 5.70
CA ARG A 167 -10.30 -4.25 5.30
C ARG A 167 -11.70 -4.17 5.94
N GLN A 168 -12.50 -5.23 5.83
CA GLN A 168 -13.84 -5.29 6.39
C GLN A 168 -13.86 -5.21 7.92
N MET A 169 -12.84 -5.82 8.55
CA MET A 169 -12.73 -5.83 9.99
C MET A 169 -12.20 -4.50 10.53
N GLY A 170 -11.65 -3.61 9.72
CA GLY A 170 -11.05 -2.37 10.20
C GLY A 170 -9.59 -2.52 10.67
N ILE A 171 -8.94 -3.63 10.33
CA ILE A 171 -7.58 -3.98 10.80
C ILE A 171 -6.51 -3.29 9.98
N ASN A 172 -6.69 -3.23 8.66
CA ASN A 172 -5.71 -2.72 7.72
C ASN A 172 -6.42 -2.17 6.48
N ASP A 173 -5.72 -1.44 5.63
CA ASP A 173 -6.27 -0.90 4.38
C ASP A 173 -7.45 0.08 4.59
N GLN A 174 -7.32 0.88 5.64
CA GLN A 174 -8.39 1.76 6.10
C GLN A 174 -8.34 3.12 5.42
N PRO A 175 -9.49 3.80 5.25
CA PRO A 175 -9.53 5.16 4.75
C PRO A 175 -8.72 6.10 5.64
N VAL A 176 -7.99 7.02 5.02
CA VAL A 176 -7.27 8.10 5.73
C VAL A 176 -8.04 9.40 5.65
N ASP A 177 -7.87 10.26 6.64
CA ASP A 177 -8.46 11.60 6.65
C ASP A 177 -7.50 12.65 6.05
N THR A 178 -8.02 13.86 5.86
CA THR A 178 -7.23 14.98 5.32
C THR A 178 -6.07 15.38 6.24
N HIS A 179 -6.18 15.15 7.54
CA HIS A 179 -5.10 15.46 8.48
C HIS A 179 -3.90 14.53 8.26
N GLU A 180 -4.13 13.24 8.06
CA GLU A 180 -3.08 12.30 7.75
C GLU A 180 -2.43 12.57 6.37
N VAL A 181 -3.22 12.94 5.36
CA VAL A 181 -2.67 13.37 4.05
C VAL A 181 -1.82 14.63 4.21
N ALA A 182 -2.21 15.58 5.06
CA ALA A 182 -1.41 16.77 5.36
C ALA A 182 -0.08 16.42 6.06
N GLN A 183 -0.08 15.48 7.00
CA GLN A 183 1.16 14.98 7.62
C GLN A 183 2.09 14.32 6.60
N LEU A 184 1.52 13.54 5.66
CA LEU A 184 2.29 12.94 4.57
C LEU A 184 2.90 14.03 3.66
N ARG A 185 2.16 15.11 3.40
CA ARG A 185 2.65 16.26 2.63
C ARG A 185 3.82 16.97 3.31
N GLU A 186 3.72 17.21 4.62
CA GLU A 186 4.82 17.79 5.41
C GLU A 186 6.08 16.91 5.37
N LEU A 187 5.89 15.58 5.46
CA LEU A 187 6.97 14.61 5.33
C LEU A 187 7.68 14.75 3.97
N LEU A 188 6.91 14.74 2.88
CA LEU A 188 7.43 14.78 1.51
C LEU A 188 8.06 16.13 1.13
N ALA A 189 7.64 17.23 1.75
CA ALA A 189 8.24 18.55 1.55
C ALA A 189 9.74 18.58 1.94
N THR A 190 10.18 17.65 2.79
CA THR A 190 11.58 17.50 3.22
C THR A 190 12.29 16.28 2.59
N ALA A 191 11.66 15.65 1.59
CA ALA A 191 12.27 14.53 0.89
C ALA A 191 13.48 14.98 0.06
N GLU A 192 14.46 14.09 -0.05
CA GLU A 192 15.65 14.26 -0.86
C GLU A 192 15.69 13.15 -1.92
N TYR A 193 16.03 13.51 -3.16
CA TYR A 193 16.17 12.54 -4.23
C TYR A 193 17.25 11.49 -3.91
N ARG A 194 17.01 10.25 -4.36
CA ARG A 194 17.97 9.17 -4.31
C ARG A 194 18.10 8.46 -5.65
N GLU A 195 19.30 8.48 -6.20
CA GLU A 195 19.69 7.58 -7.29
C GLU A 195 19.75 6.14 -6.74
N LEU A 196 18.87 5.27 -7.24
CA LEU A 196 18.96 3.84 -6.99
C LEU A 196 19.94 3.25 -8.02
N TYR A 197 21.13 2.89 -7.54
CA TYR A 197 22.19 2.22 -8.30
C TYR A 197 21.69 0.96 -9.03
#